data_AF-A0A9E6JZI7-F1
#
_entry.id   AF-A0A9E6JZI7-F1
#
_cell.length_a   1.000
_cell.length_b   1.000
_cell.length_c   1.000
_cell.angle_alpha   90.00
_cell.angle_beta   90.00
_cell.angle_gamma   90.00
#
_symmetry.space_group_name_H-M   'P 1'
#
loop_
_entity.id
_entity.type
_entity.pdbx_description
1 polymer ?
#
loop_
_entity_poly.entity_id
_entity_poly.type
_entity_poly.pdbx_seq_one_letter_code
_entity_poly.pdbx_strand_id
1 'polypeptide(L)'
;MKKDVVCGMSVDETQTPHHARYNGENYAFCSAGCKVAFEREPEKYLQKQPVQPSDFSSLFPVLNPIAHEQKTQSTPPARKPGGKMETVSFGI
;
A
#
# COMPACT_ATOMS: atom_id res chain seq x y z
N MET A 1 -8.19 -13.72 9.68
CA MET A 1 -6.85 -14.28 9.91
C MET A 1 -5.83 -13.17 10.12
N LYS A 2 -5.34 -13.05 11.35
CA LYS A 2 -4.24 -12.18 11.75
C LYS A 2 -2.99 -13.01 11.98
N LYS A 3 -1.81 -12.39 11.90
CA LYS A 3 -0.55 -13.10 12.09
C LYS A 3 -0.05 -12.90 13.51
N ASP A 4 0.21 -13.99 14.22
CA ASP A 4 0.86 -13.96 15.53
C ASP A 4 2.31 -13.47 15.36
N VAL A 5 2.69 -12.45 16.10
CA VAL A 5 4.01 -11.80 16.00
C VAL A 5 5.13 -12.56 16.71
N VAL A 6 4.78 -13.50 17.59
CA VAL A 6 5.72 -14.32 18.36
C VAL A 6 6.10 -15.57 17.58
N CYS A 7 5.10 -16.30 17.08
CA CYS A 7 5.32 -17.58 16.38
C CYS A 7 5.16 -17.50 14.85
N GLY A 8 4.56 -16.43 14.32
CA GLY A 8 4.31 -16.27 12.89
C GLY A 8 3.14 -17.07 12.34
N MET A 9 2.39 -17.78 13.17
CA MET A 9 1.21 -18.55 12.75
C MET A 9 0.03 -17.64 12.42
N SER A 10 -0.83 -18.11 11.51
CA SER A 10 -2.13 -17.49 11.26
C SER A 10 -3.07 -17.83 12.41
N VAL A 11 -3.67 -16.80 13.01
CA VAL A 11 -4.68 -16.93 14.07
C VAL A 11 -5.97 -16.25 13.64
N ASP A 12 -7.10 -16.83 14.03
CA ASP A 12 -8.39 -16.21 13.85
C ASP A 12 -8.79 -15.41 15.09
N GLU A 13 -8.79 -14.08 14.95
CA GLU A 13 -9.15 -13.12 16.00
C GLU A 13 -10.54 -13.36 16.59
N THR A 14 -11.45 -13.94 15.82
CA THR A 14 -12.82 -14.25 16.22
C THR A 14 -12.95 -15.54 17.01
N GLN A 15 -11.96 -16.43 16.92
CA GLN A 15 -11.97 -17.73 17.62
C GLN A 15 -11.01 -17.78 18.80
N THR A 16 -9.95 -16.96 18.78
CA THR A 16 -9.00 -16.90 19.90
C THR A 16 -9.48 -15.95 21.00
N PRO A 17 -9.50 -16.35 22.28
CA PRO A 17 -9.68 -15.44 23.41
C PRO A 17 -8.37 -14.74 23.81
N HIS A 18 -7.24 -15.08 23.17
CA HIS A 18 -5.93 -14.55 23.53
C HIS A 18 -5.59 -13.29 22.74
N HIS A 19 -5.93 -12.14 23.31
CA HIS A 19 -5.67 -10.81 22.76
C HIS A 19 -4.84 -9.98 23.74
N ALA A 20 -3.96 -9.12 23.24
CA ALA A 20 -3.23 -8.13 24.04
C ALA A 20 -3.25 -6.78 23.34
N ARG A 21 -3.48 -5.72 24.13
CA ARG A 21 -3.47 -4.35 23.63
C ARG A 21 -2.12 -3.70 23.92
N TYR A 22 -1.42 -3.26 22.89
CA TYR A 22 -0.13 -2.59 23.02
C TYR A 22 -0.06 -1.39 22.06
N ASN A 23 0.36 -0.24 22.59
CA ASN A 23 0.50 1.01 21.82
C ASN A 23 -0.78 1.43 21.07
N GLY A 24 -1.95 1.14 21.63
CA GLY A 24 -3.25 1.44 21.02
C GLY A 24 -3.74 0.40 20.00
N GLU A 25 -2.89 -0.56 19.61
CA GLU A 25 -3.24 -1.66 18.71
C GLU A 25 -3.58 -2.94 19.47
N ASN A 26 -4.44 -3.77 18.87
CA ASN A 26 -4.86 -5.05 19.45
C ASN A 26 -4.21 -6.21 18.69
N TYR A 27 -3.48 -7.08 19.40
CA TYR A 27 -2.74 -8.21 18.86
C TYR A 27 -3.39 -9.52 19.30
N ALA A 28 -3.54 -10.46 18.36
CA ALA A 28 -4.11 -11.78 18.63
C ALA A 28 -3.02 -12.85 18.58
N PHE A 29 -3.12 -13.82 19.49
CA PHE A 29 -2.12 -14.86 19.67
C PHE A 29 -2.74 -16.25 19.54
N CYS A 30 -1.94 -17.20 19.05
CA CYS A 30 -2.38 -18.59 18.90
C CYS A 30 -2.58 -19.29 20.25
N SER A 31 -1.93 -18.79 21.31
CA SER A 31 -1.92 -19.41 22.63
C SER A 31 -1.63 -18.39 23.73
N ALA A 32 -1.97 -18.75 24.98
CA ALA A 32 -1.61 -17.97 26.16
C ALA A 32 -0.08 -17.79 26.31
N GLY A 33 0.72 -18.78 25.90
CA GLY A 33 2.19 -18.69 25.94
C GLY A 33 2.74 -17.59 25.03
N CYS A 34 2.22 -17.49 23.81
CA CYS A 34 2.60 -16.42 22.88
C CYS A 34 2.16 -15.04 23.40
N LYS A 35 0.95 -14.94 23.96
CA LYS A 35 0.47 -13.72 24.62
C LYS A 35 1.42 -13.26 25.75
N VAL A 36 1.78 -14.15 26.66
CA VAL A 36 2.66 -13.81 27.80
C VAL A 36 4.07 -13.43 27.34
N ALA A 37 4.61 -14.12 26.33
CA ALA A 37 5.91 -13.77 25.77
C ALA A 37 5.90 -12.36 25.16
N PHE A 38 4.83 -12.03 24.44
CA PHE A 38 4.64 -10.68 23.90
C PHE A 38 4.45 -9.64 25.00
N GLU A 39 3.68 -9.92 26.06
CA GLU A 39 3.50 -8.99 27.19
C GLU A 39 4.80 -8.75 27.98
N ARG A 40 5.74 -9.71 27.97
CA ARG A 40 7.06 -9.56 28.61
C ARG A 40 8.04 -8.71 27.81
N GLU A 41 8.15 -8.96 26.50
CA GLU A 41 9.13 -8.29 25.63
C GLU A 41 8.48 -7.78 24.32
N PRO A 42 7.47 -6.91 24.37
CA PRO A 42 6.71 -6.52 23.19
C PRO A 42 7.57 -5.80 22.15
N GLU A 43 8.51 -4.94 22.59
CA GLU A 43 9.40 -4.18 21.71
C GLU A 43 10.23 -5.08 20.80
N LYS A 44 10.69 -6.23 21.30
CA LYS A 44 11.51 -7.18 20.53
C LYS A 44 10.76 -7.82 19.37
N TYR A 45 9.46 -8.04 19.55
CA TYR A 45 8.60 -8.61 18.51
C TYR A 45 8.08 -7.53 17.54
N LEU A 46 7.87 -6.30 18.02
CA LEU A 46 7.36 -5.18 17.23
C LEU A 46 8.41 -4.50 16.35
N GLN A 47 9.68 -4.48 16.77
CA GLN A 47 10.76 -3.98 15.90
C GLN A 47 10.89 -4.77 14.58
N LYS A 48 10.29 -5.96 14.50
CA LYS A 48 10.28 -6.81 13.31
C LYS A 48 8.99 -6.70 12.49
N GLN A 49 7.98 -5.99 12.97
CA GLN A 49 6.73 -5.80 12.22
C GLN A 49 6.82 -4.55 11.34
N PRO A 50 6.28 -4.61 10.11
CA PRO A 50 6.27 -3.49 9.21
C PRO A 50 5.38 -2.41 9.80
N VAL A 51 5.96 -1.23 10.02
CA VAL A 51 5.20 0.02 10.17
C VAL A 51 4.16 0.07 9.06
N GLN A 52 2.88 0.02 9.41
CA GLN A 52 1.81 0.22 8.44
C GLN A 52 1.95 1.67 7.96
N PRO A 53 2.26 1.91 6.67
CA PRO A 53 2.60 3.24 6.17
C PRO A 53 1.40 4.19 6.05
N SER A 54 0.31 3.95 6.78
CA SER A 54 -0.96 4.67 6.62
C SER A 54 -1.00 6.08 7.20
N ASP A 55 -0.03 6.49 8.02
CA ASP A 55 0.00 7.83 8.63
C ASP A 55 0.92 8.86 7.94
N PHE A 56 1.68 8.46 6.91
CA PHE A 56 2.51 9.42 6.16
C PHE A 56 1.75 10.19 5.08
N SER A 57 0.50 9.83 4.77
CA SER A 57 -0.31 10.52 3.76
C SER A 57 -0.96 11.81 4.27
N SER A 58 -0.88 12.12 5.56
CA SER A 58 -1.49 13.33 6.14
C SER A 58 -0.49 14.32 6.76
N LEU A 59 0.81 14.00 6.80
CA LEU A 59 1.85 14.89 7.33
C LEU A 59 2.72 15.58 6.28
N PHE A 60 2.49 15.33 4.98
CA PHE A 60 2.97 16.22 3.93
C PHE A 60 1.82 17.15 3.52
N PRO A 61 1.78 18.41 3.98
CA PRO A 61 1.10 19.43 3.22
C PRO A 61 1.86 19.53 1.90
N VAL A 62 1.33 18.87 0.86
CA VAL A 62 1.77 19.10 -0.52
C VAL A 62 1.70 20.60 -0.72
N LEU A 63 2.86 21.20 -0.92
CA LEU A 63 3.01 22.59 -1.27
C LEU A 63 2.23 22.80 -2.57
N ASN A 64 1.04 23.34 -2.42
CA ASN A 64 0.17 23.76 -3.50
C ASN A 64 0.81 25.00 -4.14
N PRO A 65 1.15 24.96 -5.43
CA PRO A 65 0.68 26.06 -6.27
C PRO A 65 0.07 25.60 -7.61
N ILE A 66 -1.26 25.82 -7.72
CA ILE A 66 -2.04 26.40 -8.84
C ILE A 66 -1.80 25.90 -10.28
N ALA A 67 -2.83 25.28 -10.86
CA ALA A 67 -3.52 25.67 -12.12
C ALA A 67 -4.34 24.46 -12.64
N HIS A 68 -5.65 24.40 -12.34
CA HIS A 68 -6.72 24.76 -13.27
C HIS A 68 -6.52 24.23 -14.70
N GLU A 69 -7.26 23.19 -15.07
CA GLU A 69 -8.40 23.31 -16.00
C GLU A 69 -8.74 21.91 -16.58
N GLN A 70 -9.64 21.19 -15.89
CA GLN A 70 -10.34 20.07 -16.48
C GLN A 70 -11.50 20.63 -17.30
N LYS A 71 -11.34 20.73 -18.63
CA LYS A 71 -12.49 20.97 -19.52
C LYS A 71 -12.32 20.30 -20.88
N THR A 72 -13.36 19.52 -21.22
CA THR A 72 -13.84 19.10 -22.55
C THR A 72 -13.06 18.04 -23.33
N GLN A 73 -13.39 16.78 -23.03
CA GLN A 73 -14.22 15.91 -23.87
C GLN A 73 -14.40 16.35 -25.35
N SER A 74 -13.80 15.56 -26.24
CA SER A 74 -14.35 15.11 -27.53
C SER A 74 -14.82 16.14 -28.57
N THR A 75 -13.93 16.45 -29.52
CA THR A 75 -14.32 16.81 -30.89
C THR A 75 -13.25 16.32 -31.88
N PRO A 76 -13.58 15.46 -32.86
CA PRO A 76 -12.63 15.06 -33.90
C PRO A 76 -12.68 16.05 -35.07
N PRO A 77 -11.56 16.63 -35.52
CA PRO A 77 -11.53 17.26 -36.83
C PRO A 77 -11.04 16.25 -37.88
N ALA A 78 -11.98 15.81 -38.71
CA ALA A 78 -11.70 15.18 -39.99
C ALA A 78 -10.91 16.13 -40.91
N ARG A 79 -9.89 15.61 -41.62
CA ARG A 79 -9.57 15.93 -43.03
C ARG A 79 -8.38 15.10 -43.57
N LYS A 80 -8.67 14.20 -44.52
CA LYS A 80 -7.82 13.88 -45.69
C LYS A 80 -7.71 15.15 -46.58
N PRO A 81 -6.87 15.27 -47.64
CA PRO A 81 -6.11 14.24 -48.38
C PRO A 81 -4.67 14.62 -48.82
N GLY A 82 -3.92 13.63 -49.35
CA GLY A 82 -3.21 13.83 -50.62
C GLY A 82 -1.68 14.02 -50.61
N GLY A 83 -1.00 13.00 -51.17
CA GLY A 83 0.23 13.13 -51.97
C GLY A 83 1.53 13.21 -51.16
N LYS A 84 2.66 12.63 -51.59
CA LYS A 84 3.06 12.03 -52.87
C LYS A 84 4.55 11.66 -52.69
N MET A 85 4.98 10.55 -53.32
CA MET A 85 6.33 10.22 -53.86
C MET A 85 7.56 10.53 -52.96
N GLU A 86 8.55 9.65 -52.79
CA GLU A 86 9.42 9.16 -53.85
C GLU A 86 10.17 7.89 -53.42
N THR A 87 10.25 6.97 -54.37
CA THR A 87 11.15 5.83 -54.47
C THR A 87 12.61 6.31 -54.49
N VAL A 88 13.49 5.78 -53.64
CA VAL A 88 14.93 5.69 -53.97
C VAL A 88 15.48 4.35 -53.49
N SER A 89 15.67 3.46 -54.47
CA SER A 89 16.53 2.28 -54.37
C SER A 89 17.99 2.69 -54.23
N PHE A 90 18.72 2.07 -53.31
CA PHE A 90 20.19 1.85 -53.35
C PHE A 90 20.43 0.75 -52.28
N GLY A 91 20.78 -0.50 -52.58
CA GLY A 91 21.70 -0.98 -53.61
C GLY A 91 23.11 -1.06 -53.02
N ILE A 92 23.42 -2.15 -52.32
CA ILE A 92 24.76 -2.73 -52.13
C ILE A 92 24.62 -4.23 -51.92
#